data_AF-A0A3N5I6Q2-F1
#
_entry.id   AF-A0A3N5I6Q2-F1
#
_cell.length_a   1.000
_cell.length_b   1.000
_cell.length_c   1.000
_cell.angle_alpha   90.00
_cell.angle_beta   90.00
_cell.angle_gamma   90.00
#
_symmetry.space_group_name_H-M   'P 1'
#
loop_
_entity.id
_entity.type
_entity.pdbx_description
1 polymer ?
#
loop_
_entity_poly.entity_id
_entity_poly.type
_entity_poly.pdbx_seq_one_letter_code
_entity_poly.pdbx_strand_id
1 'polypeptide(L)'
;SHPNIVTIYDAGEEHDLGYIAMELLEGTPLSQSARKPNLMPVNEVLLTIATVADALDYAHQQGVVHRDIKPENIMLTKDRVVKVMDFGIAKMASSSKTQKNIVLGTPIYMSPEQIAGKKVDGRTDIFSLGVVLFELLTGQLPFTADNLSAVLFSITHHPHPAIQTLRPDLPPMVQEIVDRALQKELPYRYRRADEFAGELRACLQNLAA
;
A
#
# COMPACT_ATOMS: atom_id res chain seq x y z
N SER A 1 2.75 -3.48 20.08
CA SER A 1 1.63 -2.76 19.44
C SER A 1 2.16 -1.47 18.82
N HIS A 2 1.48 -0.95 17.82
CA HIS A 2 1.84 0.30 17.15
C HIS A 2 0.58 1.17 16.99
N PRO A 3 0.63 2.48 17.25
CA PRO A 3 -0.57 3.34 17.23
C PRO A 3 -1.27 3.35 15.87
N ASN A 4 -0.51 3.22 14.77
CA ASN A 4 -1.04 3.21 13.40
C ASN A 4 -1.33 1.81 12.85
N ILE A 5 -1.33 0.76 13.68
CA ILE A 5 -1.80 -0.58 13.30
C ILE A 5 -3.08 -0.85 14.10
N VAL A 6 -4.11 -1.39 13.44
CA VAL A 6 -5.35 -1.76 14.12
C VAL A 6 -5.09 -2.79 15.21
N THR A 7 -5.67 -2.58 16.39
CA THR A 7 -5.57 -3.51 17.50
C THR A 7 -6.61 -4.61 17.33
N ILE A 8 -6.14 -5.85 17.28
CA ILE A 8 -7.00 -7.05 17.31
C ILE A 8 -7.14 -7.45 18.78
N TYR A 9 -8.39 -7.58 19.23
CA TYR A 9 -8.72 -8.02 20.58
C TYR A 9 -8.86 -9.54 20.65
N ASP A 10 -9.51 -10.14 19.64
CA ASP A 10 -9.75 -11.58 19.59
C ASP A 10 -9.88 -12.06 18.13
N ALA A 11 -9.60 -13.33 17.89
CA ALA A 11 -9.84 -13.99 16.61
C ALA A 11 -10.08 -15.48 16.84
N GLY A 12 -11.08 -16.03 16.15
CA GLY A 12 -11.48 -17.41 16.36
C GLY A 12 -12.40 -17.93 15.26
N GLU A 13 -12.99 -19.08 15.52
CA GLU A 13 -13.94 -19.74 14.63
C GLU A 13 -15.15 -20.17 15.45
N GLU A 14 -16.35 -19.84 14.97
CA GLU A 14 -17.61 -20.25 15.59
C GLU A 14 -18.56 -20.75 14.50
N HIS A 15 -19.04 -22.00 14.62
CA HIS A 15 -19.93 -22.62 13.63
C HIS A 15 -19.40 -22.56 12.17
N ASP A 16 -18.13 -22.90 11.96
CA ASP A 16 -17.42 -22.81 10.67
C ASP A 16 -17.30 -21.38 10.09
N LEU A 17 -17.56 -20.34 10.90
CA LEU A 17 -17.36 -18.94 10.56
C LEU A 17 -16.17 -18.38 11.34
N GLY A 18 -15.13 -17.98 10.63
CA GLY A 18 -14.03 -17.22 11.21
C GLY A 18 -14.47 -15.81 11.60
N TYR A 19 -14.07 -15.35 12.77
CA TYR A 19 -14.29 -13.98 13.24
C TYR A 19 -12.99 -13.32 13.70
N ILE A 20 -12.95 -11.99 13.62
CA ILE A 20 -11.90 -11.14 14.17
C ILE A 20 -12.58 -9.98 14.88
N ALA A 21 -12.35 -9.83 16.17
CA ALA A 21 -12.76 -8.68 16.97
C ALA A 21 -11.59 -7.69 17.04
N MET A 22 -11.83 -6.44 16.65
CA MET A 22 -10.81 -5.39 16.59
C MET A 22 -11.34 -4.05 17.11
N GLU A 23 -10.45 -3.08 17.32
CA GLU A 23 -10.86 -1.72 17.68
C GLU A 23 -11.83 -1.14 16.64
N LEU A 24 -12.90 -0.49 17.10
CA LEU A 24 -13.84 0.20 16.23
C LEU A 24 -13.19 1.49 15.72
N LEU A 25 -12.93 1.55 14.42
CA LEU A 25 -12.40 2.73 13.76
C LEU A 25 -13.53 3.54 13.13
N GLU A 26 -13.68 4.79 13.56
CA GLU A 26 -14.56 5.76 12.90
C GLU A 26 -13.76 6.62 11.92
N GLY A 27 -13.91 6.36 10.63
CA GLY A 27 -13.14 7.04 9.60
C GLY A 27 -13.53 6.64 8.18
N THR A 28 -12.72 7.08 7.23
CA THR A 28 -12.87 6.75 5.82
C THR A 28 -11.63 6.02 5.32
N PRO A 29 -11.79 4.90 4.59
CA PRO A 29 -10.68 4.30 3.85
C PRO A 29 -10.11 5.29 2.83
N LEU A 30 -8.80 5.21 2.57
CA LEU A 30 -8.14 6.09 1.61
C LEU A 30 -8.66 5.90 0.18
N SER A 31 -9.33 4.78 -0.13
CA SER A 31 -9.98 4.55 -1.43
C SER A 31 -11.01 5.62 -1.79
N GLN A 32 -11.62 6.28 -0.79
CA GLN A 32 -12.56 7.40 -1.02
C GLN A 32 -11.86 8.70 -1.39
N SER A 33 -10.56 8.82 -1.10
CA SER A 33 -9.72 10.00 -1.38
C SER A 33 -8.74 9.79 -2.54
N ALA A 34 -8.83 8.65 -3.24
CA ALA A 34 -8.00 8.28 -4.37
C ALA A 34 -8.61 8.65 -5.73
N ARG A 35 -9.75 9.36 -5.77
CA ARG A 35 -10.47 9.68 -7.01
C ARG A 35 -10.90 11.14 -7.07
N LYS A 36 -10.80 11.75 -8.25
CA LYS A 36 -11.32 13.11 -8.51
C LYS A 36 -12.85 13.16 -8.36
N PRO A 37 -13.42 14.27 -7.84
CA PRO A 37 -12.76 15.51 -7.40
C PRO A 37 -12.16 15.46 -5.98
N ASN A 38 -12.26 14.32 -5.28
CA ASN A 38 -11.95 14.19 -3.85
C ASN A 38 -10.49 13.80 -3.56
N LEU A 39 -9.54 14.22 -4.40
CA LEU A 39 -8.13 13.88 -4.17
C LEU A 39 -7.64 14.52 -2.87
N MET A 40 -6.95 13.71 -2.07
CA MET A 40 -6.31 14.17 -0.85
C MET A 40 -5.23 15.22 -1.17
N PRO A 41 -5.10 16.30 -0.38
CA PRO A 41 -4.03 17.28 -0.54
C PRO A 41 -2.64 16.64 -0.47
N VAL A 42 -1.70 17.15 -1.26
CA VAL A 42 -0.35 16.54 -1.42
C VAL A 42 0.35 16.34 -0.10
N ASN A 43 0.35 17.36 0.74
CA ASN A 43 0.97 17.36 2.05
C ASN A 43 0.39 16.27 2.95
N GLU A 44 -0.93 16.09 2.90
CA GLU A 44 -1.63 15.03 3.62
C GLU A 44 -1.30 13.64 3.06
N VAL A 45 -1.19 13.48 1.74
CA VAL A 45 -0.76 12.23 1.12
C VAL A 45 0.64 11.85 1.59
N LEU A 46 1.62 12.76 1.47
CA LEU A 46 3.00 12.48 1.85
C LEU A 46 3.12 12.11 3.34
N LEU A 47 2.44 12.83 4.23
CA LEU A 47 2.43 12.54 5.66
C LEU A 47 1.74 11.21 5.98
N THR A 48 0.60 10.94 5.32
CA THR A 48 -0.16 9.70 5.50
C THR A 48 0.68 8.49 5.07
N ILE A 49 1.28 8.54 3.88
CA ILE A 49 2.12 7.44 3.38
C ILE A 49 3.37 7.25 4.24
N ALA A 50 4.01 8.33 4.73
CA ALA A 50 5.12 8.21 5.66
C ALA A 50 4.71 7.52 6.97
N THR A 51 3.51 7.83 7.48
CA THR A 51 2.96 7.20 8.70
C THR A 51 2.65 5.72 8.49
N VAL A 52 2.11 5.34 7.33
CA VAL A 52 1.90 3.93 6.96
C VAL A 52 3.23 3.20 6.82
N ALA A 53 4.24 3.83 6.20
CA ALA A 53 5.56 3.23 6.02
C ALA A 53 6.25 2.95 7.37
N ASP A 54 6.16 3.84 8.36
CA ASP A 54 6.65 3.55 9.72
C ASP A 54 5.93 2.36 10.37
N ALA A 55 4.60 2.28 10.21
CA ALA A 55 3.81 1.17 10.75
C ALA A 55 4.21 -0.17 10.10
N LEU A 56 4.47 -0.17 8.80
CA LEU A 56 4.96 -1.33 8.08
C LEU A 56 6.37 -1.71 8.52
N ASP A 57 7.27 -0.74 8.69
CA ASP A 57 8.62 -1.00 9.18
C ASP A 57 8.60 -1.66 10.55
N TYR A 58 7.76 -1.16 11.47
CA TYR A 58 7.52 -1.78 12.77
C TYR A 58 7.10 -3.25 12.63
N ALA A 59 6.11 -3.54 11.77
CA ALA A 59 5.65 -4.92 11.54
C ALA A 59 6.75 -5.81 10.93
N HIS A 60 7.52 -5.27 9.97
CA HIS A 60 8.63 -5.98 9.31
C HIS A 60 9.72 -6.37 10.31
N GLN A 61 10.04 -5.50 11.26
CA GLN A 61 10.99 -5.79 12.35
C GLN A 61 10.52 -6.93 13.26
N GLN A 62 9.20 -7.15 13.35
CA GLN A 62 8.60 -8.29 14.06
C GLN A 62 8.45 -9.54 13.18
N GLY A 63 8.98 -9.52 11.95
CA GLY A 63 8.90 -10.64 11.00
C GLY A 63 7.55 -10.77 10.29
N VAL A 64 6.67 -9.79 10.42
CA VAL A 64 5.33 -9.79 9.80
C VAL A 64 5.38 -8.97 8.51
N VAL A 65 4.84 -9.50 7.43
CA VAL A 65 4.70 -8.80 6.13
C VAL A 65 3.21 -8.73 5.80
N HIS A 66 2.71 -7.55 5.43
CA HIS A 66 1.28 -7.29 5.25
C HIS A 66 0.70 -8.01 4.02
N ARG A 67 1.38 -7.92 2.86
CA ARG A 67 1.08 -8.61 1.58
C ARG A 67 -0.22 -8.21 0.87
N ASP A 68 -1.01 -7.31 1.44
CA ASP A 68 -2.25 -6.77 0.84
C ASP A 68 -2.40 -5.26 1.10
N ILE A 69 -1.35 -4.48 0.88
CA ILE A 69 -1.45 -3.01 1.03
C ILE A 69 -2.21 -2.42 -0.15
N LYS A 70 -3.28 -1.69 0.15
CA LYS A 70 -4.18 -1.01 -0.78
C LYS A 70 -4.97 0.07 -0.04
N PRO A 71 -5.59 1.03 -0.74
CA PRO A 71 -6.29 2.15 -0.09
C PRO A 71 -7.45 1.71 0.80
N GLU A 72 -8.08 0.56 0.54
CA GLU A 72 -9.15 0.00 1.38
C GLU A 72 -8.66 -0.47 2.75
N ASN A 73 -7.39 -0.86 2.86
CA ASN A 73 -6.78 -1.39 4.08
C ASN A 73 -6.07 -0.30 4.90
N ILE A 74 -6.21 0.97 4.49
CA ILE A 74 -5.66 2.14 5.19
C ILE A 74 -6.81 3.07 5.49
N MET A 75 -7.08 3.29 6.77
CA MET A 75 -8.16 4.18 7.23
C MET A 75 -7.58 5.47 7.81
N LEU A 76 -8.23 6.58 7.47
CA LEU A 76 -8.04 7.86 8.14
C LEU A 76 -9.22 8.11 9.07
N THR A 77 -8.97 8.16 10.38
CA THR A 77 -10.01 8.38 11.38
C THR A 77 -10.50 9.83 11.37
N LYS A 78 -11.67 10.09 11.98
CA LYS A 78 -12.18 11.45 12.21
C LYS A 78 -11.19 12.33 12.98
N ASP A 79 -10.42 11.73 13.89
CA ASP A 79 -9.35 12.38 14.66
C ASP A 79 -8.03 12.52 13.89
N ARG A 80 -8.04 12.30 12.56
CA ARG A 80 -6.88 12.44 11.66
C ARG A 80 -5.75 11.47 11.98
N VAL A 81 -6.06 10.32 12.55
CA VAL A 81 -5.10 9.23 12.80
C VAL A 81 -5.16 8.22 11.66
N VAL A 82 -3.99 7.83 11.15
CA VAL A 82 -3.89 6.78 10.12
C VAL A 82 -3.82 5.42 10.79
N LYS A 83 -4.59 4.45 10.29
CA LYS A 83 -4.63 3.07 10.77
C LYS A 83 -4.49 2.09 9.60
N VAL A 84 -3.52 1.19 9.71
CA VAL A 84 -3.33 0.05 8.79
C VAL A 84 -4.11 -1.14 9.33
N MET A 85 -4.96 -1.72 8.49
CA MET A 85 -5.88 -2.82 8.79
C MET A 85 -5.54 -4.06 7.96
N ASP A 86 -6.08 -5.22 8.33
CA ASP A 86 -6.04 -6.44 7.49
C ASP A 86 -4.63 -6.96 7.17
N PHE A 87 -3.77 -7.05 8.19
CA PHE A 87 -2.47 -7.71 8.10
C PHE A 87 -2.59 -9.20 7.73
N GLY A 88 -2.73 -9.51 6.45
CA GLY A 88 -2.51 -10.81 5.84
C GLY A 88 -3.30 -12.01 6.39
N ILE A 89 -4.27 -11.81 7.29
CA ILE A 89 -4.98 -12.91 7.99
C ILE A 89 -5.64 -13.87 6.98
N ALA A 90 -6.11 -13.34 5.85
CA ALA A 90 -6.69 -14.12 4.76
C ALA A 90 -5.71 -15.07 4.04
N LYS A 91 -4.40 -14.79 4.03
CA LYS A 91 -3.40 -15.60 3.28
C LYS A 91 -2.88 -16.80 4.06
N MET A 92 -3.11 -16.88 5.38
CA MET A 92 -2.82 -18.12 6.12
C MET A 92 -3.84 -19.23 5.81
N ALA A 93 -5.08 -18.85 5.46
CA ALA A 93 -6.17 -19.79 5.16
C ALA A 93 -6.06 -20.43 3.75
N SER A 94 -5.35 -19.82 2.81
CA SER A 94 -5.30 -20.28 1.40
C SER A 94 -4.15 -21.24 1.08
N SER A 95 -3.71 -22.04 2.05
CA SER A 95 -2.74 -23.13 1.83
C SER A 95 -3.41 -24.40 1.25
N SER A 96 -4.74 -24.40 1.13
CA SER A 96 -5.55 -25.48 0.58
C SER A 96 -5.90 -25.24 -0.89
N LYS A 97 -5.59 -26.25 -1.71
CA LYS A 97 -5.73 -26.26 -3.17
C LYS A 97 -7.18 -26.11 -3.66
N THR A 98 -7.24 -25.59 -4.89
CA THR A 98 -8.25 -25.81 -5.96
C THR A 98 -9.60 -25.09 -5.94
N GLN A 99 -9.67 -24.13 -6.88
CA GLN A 99 -10.76 -23.86 -7.85
C GLN A 99 -12.08 -23.23 -7.38
N LYS A 100 -12.42 -22.15 -8.12
CA LYS A 100 -13.75 -21.53 -8.31
C LYS A 100 -14.31 -20.78 -7.10
N ASN A 101 -13.71 -19.61 -6.85
CA ASN A 101 -14.38 -18.34 -6.56
C ASN A 101 -13.31 -17.34 -6.15
N ILE A 102 -12.44 -17.02 -7.11
CA ILE A 102 -11.52 -15.90 -6.97
C ILE A 102 -12.37 -14.63 -7.00
N VAL A 103 -12.91 -14.25 -5.85
CA VAL A 103 -13.05 -12.83 -5.50
C VAL A 103 -11.66 -12.41 -5.03
N LEU A 104 -10.66 -12.44 -5.93
CA LEU A 104 -9.35 -11.86 -5.63
C LEU A 104 -9.62 -10.37 -5.53
N GLY A 105 -9.24 -9.77 -4.39
CA GLY A 105 -9.00 -8.33 -4.36
C GLY A 105 -8.14 -7.90 -5.55
N THR A 106 -8.31 -6.66 -5.99
CA THR A 106 -7.72 -6.14 -7.22
C THR A 106 -6.18 -6.32 -7.16
N PRO A 107 -5.58 -7.22 -7.98
CA PRO A 107 -4.16 -7.58 -7.88
C PRO A 107 -3.22 -6.47 -8.40
N ILE A 108 -3.79 -5.31 -8.72
CA ILE A 108 -3.13 -4.08 -9.18
C ILE A 108 -2.10 -3.53 -8.18
N TYR A 109 -2.22 -3.86 -6.89
CA TYR A 109 -1.27 -3.44 -5.86
C TYR A 109 -0.20 -4.49 -5.55
N MET A 110 -0.27 -5.69 -6.16
CA MET A 110 0.72 -6.74 -5.89
C MET A 110 2.10 -6.34 -6.39
N SER A 111 3.13 -6.76 -5.66
CA SER A 111 4.51 -6.62 -6.10
C SER A 111 4.90 -7.66 -7.17
N PRO A 112 5.95 -7.40 -7.98
CA PRO A 112 6.44 -8.34 -8.97
C PRO A 112 6.79 -9.72 -8.40
N GLU A 113 7.38 -9.76 -7.20
CA GLU A 113 7.74 -10.99 -6.51
C GLU A 113 6.53 -11.80 -6.02
N GLN A 114 5.43 -11.14 -5.64
CA GLN A 114 4.17 -11.81 -5.32
C GLN A 114 3.55 -12.44 -6.56
N ILE A 115 3.52 -11.71 -7.68
CA ILE A 115 2.99 -12.21 -8.96
C ILE A 115 3.80 -13.41 -9.45
N ALA A 116 5.12 -13.36 -9.30
CA ALA A 116 6.01 -14.46 -9.66
C ALA A 116 5.99 -15.64 -8.68
N GLY A 117 5.22 -15.57 -7.58
CA GLY A 117 5.20 -16.62 -6.55
C GLY A 117 6.53 -16.82 -5.83
N LYS A 118 7.40 -15.78 -5.81
CA LYS A 118 8.71 -15.82 -5.15
C LYS A 118 8.54 -15.58 -3.64
N LYS A 119 9.59 -15.88 -2.87
CA LYS A 119 9.65 -15.51 -1.46
C LYS A 119 9.57 -13.99 -1.32
N VAL A 120 8.69 -13.52 -0.43
CA VAL A 120 8.46 -12.10 -0.16
C VAL A 120 9.08 -11.69 1.17
N ASP A 121 9.54 -10.44 1.24
CA ASP A 121 9.92 -9.74 2.47
C ASP A 121 9.24 -8.36 2.53
N GLY A 122 9.57 -7.53 3.52
CA GLY A 122 8.93 -6.23 3.73
C GLY A 122 8.96 -5.29 2.52
N ARG A 123 9.90 -5.47 1.58
CA ARG A 123 9.96 -4.69 0.34
C ARG A 123 8.73 -4.89 -0.56
N THR A 124 8.00 -5.99 -0.37
CA THR A 124 6.72 -6.24 -1.04
C THR A 124 5.69 -5.17 -0.68
N ASP A 125 5.62 -4.80 0.61
CA ASP A 125 4.66 -3.81 1.10
C ASP A 125 5.08 -2.40 0.68
N ILE A 126 6.39 -2.14 0.56
CA ILE A 126 6.91 -0.87 0.03
C ILE A 126 6.44 -0.65 -1.41
N PHE A 127 6.51 -1.69 -2.26
CA PHE A 127 6.03 -1.59 -3.64
C PHE A 127 4.53 -1.30 -3.68
N SER A 128 3.74 -2.06 -2.93
CA SER A 128 2.29 -1.85 -2.84
C SER A 128 1.94 -0.45 -2.33
N LEU A 129 2.66 0.04 -1.31
CA LEU A 129 2.48 1.39 -0.79
C LEU A 129 2.91 2.46 -1.81
N GLY A 130 3.92 2.20 -2.63
CA GLY A 130 4.30 3.05 -3.77
C GLY A 130 3.19 3.15 -4.82
N VAL A 131 2.45 2.07 -5.07
CA VAL A 131 1.26 2.08 -5.95
C VAL A 131 0.16 2.95 -5.33
N VAL A 132 -0.09 2.82 -4.03
CA VAL A 132 -1.05 3.67 -3.29
C VAL A 132 -0.65 5.14 -3.34
N LEU A 133 0.63 5.46 -3.13
CA LEU A 133 1.17 6.82 -3.23
C LEU A 133 0.92 7.41 -4.63
N PHE A 134 1.25 6.67 -5.68
CA PHE A 134 1.00 7.10 -7.06
C PHE A 134 -0.49 7.40 -7.29
N GLU A 135 -1.37 6.52 -6.84
CA GLU A 135 -2.81 6.66 -7.02
C GLU A 135 -3.38 7.87 -6.26
N LEU A 136 -3.00 8.05 -5.00
CA LEU A 136 -3.46 9.21 -4.21
C LEU A 136 -2.97 10.54 -4.78
N LEU A 137 -1.77 10.57 -5.37
CA LEU A 137 -1.20 11.78 -5.96
C LEU A 137 -1.81 12.17 -7.31
N THR A 138 -2.29 11.20 -8.09
CA THR A 138 -2.68 11.39 -9.50
C THR A 138 -4.16 11.11 -9.78
N GLY A 139 -4.81 10.33 -8.91
CA GLY A 139 -6.13 9.76 -9.11
C GLY A 139 -6.18 8.61 -10.12
N GLN A 140 -5.03 8.05 -10.51
CA GLN A 140 -4.91 6.97 -11.49
C GLN A 140 -3.95 5.90 -11.00
N LEU A 141 -4.12 4.66 -11.45
CA LEU A 141 -3.18 3.58 -11.14
C LEU A 141 -1.94 3.66 -12.04
N PRO A 142 -0.74 3.28 -11.53
CA PRO A 142 0.48 3.30 -12.33
C PRO A 142 0.53 2.20 -13.39
N PHE A 143 -0.21 1.10 -13.19
CA PHE A 143 -0.26 -0.05 -14.10
C PHE A 143 -1.71 -0.38 -14.45
N THR A 144 -2.08 -0.16 -15.71
CA THR A 144 -3.42 -0.43 -16.24
C THR A 144 -3.32 -1.16 -17.57
N ALA A 145 -4.29 -2.03 -17.87
CA ALA A 145 -4.42 -2.72 -19.16
C ALA A 145 -5.85 -3.27 -19.32
N ASP A 146 -6.17 -3.76 -20.52
CA ASP A 146 -7.53 -4.20 -20.89
C ASP A 146 -7.97 -5.49 -20.17
N ASN A 147 -7.04 -6.26 -19.62
CA ASN A 147 -7.33 -7.48 -18.90
C ASN A 147 -6.30 -7.75 -17.80
N LEU A 148 -6.68 -8.65 -16.88
CA LEU A 148 -5.89 -9.00 -15.72
C LEU A 148 -4.47 -9.47 -16.07
N SER A 149 -4.33 -10.40 -17.02
CA SER A 149 -3.01 -10.92 -17.40
C SER A 149 -2.07 -9.82 -17.90
N ALA A 150 -2.60 -8.86 -18.67
CA ALA A 150 -1.84 -7.72 -19.16
C ALA A 150 -1.47 -6.74 -18.04
N VAL A 151 -2.34 -6.55 -17.04
CA VAL A 151 -2.00 -5.77 -15.82
C VAL A 151 -0.86 -6.43 -15.06
N LEU A 152 -0.93 -7.74 -14.81
CA LEU A 152 0.13 -8.48 -14.10
C LEU A 152 1.46 -8.43 -14.87
N PHE A 153 1.40 -8.51 -16.20
CA PHE A 153 2.56 -8.32 -17.06
C PHE A 153 3.14 -6.90 -16.94
N SER A 154 2.29 -5.87 -16.96
CA SER A 154 2.70 -4.47 -16.80
C SER A 154 3.38 -4.24 -15.45
N ILE A 155 2.81 -4.76 -14.36
CA ILE A 155 3.40 -4.68 -13.02
C ILE A 155 4.81 -5.28 -12.99
N THR A 156 5.04 -6.36 -13.72
CA THR A 156 6.32 -7.10 -13.69
C THR A 156 7.36 -6.56 -14.68
N HIS A 157 6.95 -5.93 -15.79
CA HIS A 157 7.86 -5.60 -16.90
C HIS A 157 7.88 -4.12 -17.31
N HIS A 158 6.79 -3.37 -17.11
CA HIS A 158 6.68 -2.00 -17.60
C HIS A 158 7.02 -0.97 -16.52
N PRO A 159 7.66 0.16 -16.89
CA PRO A 159 7.76 1.30 -16.00
C PRO A 159 6.38 1.91 -15.77
N HIS A 160 6.18 2.56 -14.63
CA HIS A 160 5.01 3.42 -14.44
C HIS A 160 5.17 4.71 -15.26
N PRO A 161 4.07 5.39 -15.62
CA PRO A 161 4.17 6.70 -16.25
C PRO A 161 4.79 7.73 -15.30
N ALA A 162 5.42 8.76 -15.87
CA ALA A 162 5.94 9.88 -15.08
C ALA A 162 4.78 10.66 -14.45
N ILE A 163 4.86 10.90 -13.15
CA ILE A 163 3.84 11.60 -12.36
C ILE A 163 3.57 12.99 -12.91
N GLN A 164 4.61 13.70 -13.36
CA GLN A 164 4.46 15.06 -13.92
C GLN A 164 3.57 15.09 -15.17
N THR A 165 3.39 13.97 -15.87
CA THR A 165 2.46 13.92 -17.03
C THR A 165 0.99 13.98 -16.59
N LEU A 166 0.70 13.51 -15.37
CA LEU A 166 -0.66 13.49 -14.80
C LEU A 166 -0.88 14.66 -13.83
N ARG A 167 0.19 15.15 -13.21
CA ARG A 167 0.14 16.17 -12.16
C ARG A 167 1.39 17.05 -12.17
N PRO A 168 1.48 18.02 -13.12
CA PRO A 168 2.70 18.80 -13.40
C PRO A 168 3.17 19.70 -12.26
N ASP A 169 2.31 20.02 -11.29
CA ASP A 169 2.59 20.85 -10.13
C ASP A 169 3.42 20.14 -9.04
N LEU A 170 3.67 18.84 -9.18
CA LEU A 170 4.52 18.09 -8.23
C LEU A 170 6.01 18.28 -8.48
N PRO A 171 6.82 18.46 -7.42
CA PRO A 171 8.25 18.63 -7.56
C PRO A 171 8.91 17.32 -8.04
N PRO A 172 10.09 17.40 -8.70
CA PRO A 172 10.84 16.24 -9.17
C PRO A 172 11.13 15.21 -8.07
N MET A 173 11.33 15.65 -6.83
CA MET A 173 11.59 14.77 -5.69
C MET A 173 10.48 13.73 -5.46
N VAL A 174 9.22 14.07 -5.75
CA VAL A 174 8.11 13.10 -5.64
C VAL A 174 8.21 12.00 -6.70
N GLN A 175 8.69 12.34 -7.91
CA GLN A 175 8.94 11.34 -8.96
C GLN A 175 10.03 10.36 -8.51
N GLU A 176 11.15 10.86 -8.01
CA GLU A 176 12.28 10.03 -7.57
C GLU A 176 11.88 9.04 -6.47
N ILE A 177 11.07 9.51 -5.51
CA ILE A 177 10.53 8.69 -4.43
C ILE A 177 9.66 7.55 -4.98
N VAL A 178 8.77 7.85 -5.93
CA VAL A 178 7.90 6.84 -6.54
C VAL A 178 8.69 5.88 -7.42
N ASP A 179 9.64 6.38 -8.22
CA ASP A 179 10.53 5.57 -9.06
C ASP A 179 11.27 4.52 -8.24
N ARG A 180 11.77 4.91 -7.06
CA ARG A 180 12.50 4.01 -6.16
C ARG A 180 11.57 3.01 -5.48
N ALA A 181 10.38 3.43 -5.03
CA ALA A 181 9.40 2.53 -4.42
C ALA A 181 8.88 1.47 -5.41
N LEU A 182 8.73 1.84 -6.69
CA LEU A 182 8.18 0.99 -7.75
C LEU A 182 9.24 0.24 -8.57
N GLN A 183 10.50 0.19 -8.11
CA GLN A 183 11.52 -0.66 -8.71
C GLN A 183 11.09 -2.13 -8.70
N LYS A 184 11.26 -2.79 -9.86
CA LYS A 184 10.87 -4.20 -10.04
C LYS A 184 11.83 -5.16 -9.36
N GLU A 185 13.11 -4.81 -9.43
CA GLU A 185 14.25 -5.52 -8.86
C GLU A 185 14.47 -5.08 -7.41
N LEU A 186 14.44 -6.03 -6.49
CA LEU A 186 14.54 -5.79 -5.05
C LEU A 186 15.79 -5.00 -4.58
N PRO A 187 16.99 -5.13 -5.19
CA PRO A 187 18.16 -4.34 -4.79
C PRO A 187 18.05 -2.85 -5.08
N TYR A 188 17.20 -2.45 -6.03
CA TYR A 188 17.01 -1.03 -6.39
C TYR A 188 15.84 -0.38 -5.64
N ARG A 189 14.98 -1.17 -5.00
CA ARG A 189 13.92 -0.67 -4.12
C ARG A 189 14.48 -0.21 -2.78
N TYR A 190 13.74 0.64 -2.05
CA TYR A 190 14.06 0.92 -0.65
C TYR A 190 14.27 -0.39 0.12
N ARG A 191 15.32 -0.43 0.94
CA ARG A 191 15.67 -1.63 1.68
C ARG A 191 14.71 -1.84 2.84
N ARG A 192 14.28 -0.74 3.44
CA ARG A 192 13.40 -0.69 4.61
C ARG A 192 12.33 0.38 4.44
N ALA A 193 11.21 0.25 5.14
CA ALA A 193 10.09 1.17 4.98
C ALA A 193 10.33 2.50 5.72
N ASP A 194 11.17 2.53 6.76
CA ASP A 194 11.61 3.77 7.42
C ASP A 194 12.43 4.69 6.50
N GLU A 195 13.25 4.14 5.60
CA GLU A 195 13.96 4.90 4.56
C GLU A 195 12.97 5.64 3.64
N PHE A 196 11.92 4.95 3.21
CA PHE A 196 10.85 5.50 2.37
C PHE A 196 10.07 6.60 3.12
N ALA A 197 9.73 6.36 4.39
CA ALA A 197 9.08 7.34 5.25
C ALA A 197 9.92 8.62 5.45
N GLY A 198 11.23 8.46 5.61
CA GLY A 198 12.18 9.56 5.75
C GLY A 198 12.21 10.48 4.53
N GLU A 199 12.29 9.91 3.32
CA GLU A 199 12.30 10.70 2.08
C GLU A 199 10.98 11.44 1.83
N LEU A 200 9.84 10.81 2.16
CA LEU A 200 8.53 11.47 2.08
C LEU A 200 8.44 12.70 3.00
N ARG A 201 8.96 12.59 4.23
CA ARG A 201 9.02 13.72 5.18
C ARG A 201 9.97 14.81 4.72
N ALA A 202 11.13 14.46 4.18
CA ALA A 202 12.06 15.43 3.62
C ALA A 202 11.43 16.20 2.44
N CYS A 203 10.70 15.48 1.56
CA CYS A 203 9.94 16.09 0.48
C CYS A 203 8.86 17.05 1.00
N LEU A 204 8.11 16.65 2.03
CA LEU A 204 7.10 17.50 2.67
C LEU A 204 7.69 18.79 3.26
N GLN A 205 8.86 18.71 3.89
CA GLN A 205 9.55 19.88 4.43
C GLN A 205 9.96 20.86 3.32
N ASN A 206 10.46 20.35 2.19
CA ASN A 206 10.82 21.17 1.03
C ASN A 206 9.61 21.85 0.37
N LEU A 207 8.41 21.25 0.44
CA LEU A 207 7.18 21.87 -0.06
C LEU A 207 6.65 22.99 0.85
N ALA A 208 7.07 23.03 2.10
CA ALA A 208 6.65 24.04 3.08
C ALA A 208 7.62 25.23 3.18
N ALA A 209 8.80 25.12 2.56
CA ALA A 209 9.84 26.16 2.50
C ALA A 209 9.64 27.08 1.29
#